data_AF-A0A0C2W163-F1
#
_entry.id   AF-A0A0C2W163-F1
#
_cell.length_a   1.000
_cell.length_b   1.000
_cell.length_c   1.000
_cell.angle_alpha   90.00
_cell.angle_beta   90.00
_cell.angle_gamma   90.00
#
_symmetry.space_group_name_H-M   'P 1'
#
loop_
_entity.id
_entity.type
_entity.pdbx_description
1 polymer ?
#
loop_
_entity_poly.entity_id
_entity_poly.type
_entity_poly.pdbx_seq_one_letter_code
_entity_poly.pdbx_strand_id
1 'polypeptide(L)'
;MKLFKNPVTFIVTLLFLSLFLHDKVEASSFEINRIYGADRDETAVKVSQQGWSTGSSTVVLAVSNNFPDALAGAPLAHKLKAPILLTGKDHIDATVVNELKRLKTTKAIILGGPSIISLNVEKQLSSLGIASERIYGEDRYETSVKIAEKIGGTKAIVVNGSNFADSLAIASFASVNQYPILLTSKQEVNRHVKNIVTKYSSTYIIGGTGVVSDAVARQLPKPYRIAGQDRYETAAKVVQELYPAKMSTSTVATGEGFADALTGSVFAAKKKEPVILVRKSAMPAPVRTVLENKGVTKVNVIGGNQVVQDAAFAKPVPKVDVSAQIVATAKLYIGTPYKWGGTTPAGFDCSGYLTYVFKTKHGIHIPRTTAEIWNYGIKVSSPKVGDVVMFETYKPGPSHAGIYIGNNQFIHSGDRGVEISSLSNSYWKNAYLGSVDIINK
;
A
#
# COMPACT_ATOMS: atom_id res chain seq x y z
N MET A 1 -38.74 -67.09 -36.78
CA MET A 1 -37.49 -67.40 -36.06
C MET A 1 -36.42 -66.38 -36.48
N LYS A 2 -35.92 -65.57 -35.53
CA LYS A 2 -34.81 -64.57 -35.61
C LYS A 2 -35.02 -63.37 -36.57
N LEU A 3 -35.36 -62.16 -36.10
CA LEU A 3 -34.56 -61.13 -35.40
C LEU A 3 -33.25 -60.75 -36.10
N PHE A 4 -33.27 -59.63 -36.83
CA PHE A 4 -32.12 -58.74 -37.06
C PHE A 4 -32.62 -57.29 -37.04
N LYS A 5 -32.25 -56.53 -36.01
CA LYS A 5 -32.13 -55.06 -36.04
C LYS A 5 -30.97 -54.67 -35.13
N ASN A 6 -29.99 -53.97 -35.69
CA ASN A 6 -28.86 -53.35 -35.00
C ASN A 6 -29.31 -52.31 -33.95
N PRO A 7 -28.48 -52.08 -32.93
CA PRO A 7 -28.21 -50.73 -32.43
C PRO A 7 -26.70 -50.45 -32.55
N VAL A 8 -26.23 -49.47 -33.34
CA VAL A 8 -26.24 -48.01 -33.09
C VAL A 8 -25.76 -47.65 -31.67
N THR A 9 -24.44 -47.56 -31.58
CA THR A 9 -23.60 -46.57 -30.89
C THR A 9 -24.19 -45.86 -29.67
N PHE A 10 -23.62 -46.19 -28.51
CA PHE A 10 -23.75 -45.47 -27.25
C PHE A 10 -23.11 -44.07 -27.37
N ILE A 11 -23.91 -43.01 -27.39
CA ILE A 11 -23.42 -41.63 -27.20
C ILE A 11 -23.38 -41.39 -25.69
N VAL A 12 -22.18 -41.43 -25.12
CA VAL A 12 -21.90 -40.93 -23.78
C VAL A 12 -21.79 -39.41 -23.89
N THR A 13 -22.86 -38.70 -23.53
CA THR A 13 -22.85 -37.24 -23.40
C THR A 13 -22.03 -36.88 -22.15
N LEU A 14 -20.75 -36.57 -22.32
CA LEU A 14 -19.94 -35.91 -21.31
C LEU A 14 -20.50 -34.51 -21.09
N LEU A 15 -21.25 -34.32 -20.00
CA LEU A 15 -21.64 -33.01 -19.51
C LEU A 15 -20.38 -32.32 -18.97
N PHE A 16 -19.70 -31.54 -19.82
CA PHE A 16 -18.67 -30.60 -19.39
C PHE A 16 -19.34 -29.50 -18.57
N LEU A 17 -19.51 -29.73 -17.27
CA LEU A 17 -19.76 -28.65 -16.32
C LEU A 17 -18.45 -27.87 -16.20
N SER A 18 -18.29 -26.87 -17.06
CA SER A 18 -17.25 -25.86 -16.90
C SER A 18 -17.49 -25.15 -15.57
N LEU A 19 -16.75 -25.58 -14.55
CA LEU A 19 -16.49 -24.79 -13.37
C LEU A 19 -15.74 -23.54 -13.84
N PHE A 20 -16.50 -22.52 -14.22
CA PHE A 20 -16.00 -21.15 -14.16
C PHE A 20 -15.63 -20.91 -12.71
N LEU A 21 -14.34 -21.01 -12.42
CA LEU A 21 -13.70 -20.33 -11.29
C LEU A 21 -13.98 -18.84 -11.51
N HIS A 22 -15.15 -18.38 -11.12
CA HIS A 22 -15.32 -16.99 -10.74
C HIS A 22 -14.40 -16.84 -9.53
N ASP A 23 -13.32 -16.07 -9.69
CA ASP A 23 -12.59 -15.53 -8.56
C ASP A 23 -13.63 -14.89 -7.66
N LYS A 24 -14.00 -15.57 -6.57
CA LYS A 24 -14.83 -14.99 -5.54
C LYS A 24 -13.97 -13.87 -4.95
N VAL A 25 -14.21 -12.64 -5.41
CA VAL A 25 -13.70 -11.45 -4.76
C VAL A 25 -14.25 -11.51 -3.34
N GLU A 26 -13.37 -11.82 -2.38
CA GLU A 26 -13.77 -11.85 -0.98
C GLU A 26 -14.34 -10.49 -0.56
N ALA A 27 -15.40 -10.51 0.24
CA ALA A 27 -16.08 -9.30 0.68
C ALA A 27 -15.09 -8.31 1.33
N SER A 28 -15.14 -7.04 0.90
CA SER A 28 -14.34 -5.95 1.44
C SER A 28 -14.41 -5.90 2.97
N SER A 29 -13.27 -5.62 3.63
CA SER A 29 -13.25 -5.35 5.07
C SER A 29 -13.78 -3.96 5.44
N PHE A 30 -14.07 -3.11 4.46
CA PHE A 30 -14.53 -1.74 4.64
C PHE A 30 -15.84 -1.48 3.90
N GLU A 31 -16.71 -0.66 4.48
CA GLU A 31 -17.81 0.00 3.77
C GLU A 31 -17.21 1.06 2.81
N ILE A 32 -17.46 0.93 1.51
CA ILE A 32 -16.87 1.79 0.49
C ILE A 32 -17.88 2.84 0.04
N ASN A 33 -17.54 4.13 0.21
CA ASN A 33 -18.22 5.25 -0.44
C ASN A 33 -17.30 5.81 -1.54
N ARG A 34 -17.60 5.53 -2.81
CA ARG A 34 -16.76 5.95 -3.95
C ARG A 34 -17.23 7.26 -4.56
N ILE A 35 -16.31 8.20 -4.74
CA ILE A 35 -16.51 9.55 -5.28
C ILE A 35 -15.64 9.67 -6.53
N TYR A 36 -16.25 9.69 -7.71
CA TYR A 36 -15.52 9.67 -8.97
C TYR A 36 -16.35 10.19 -10.15
N GLY A 37 -15.65 10.76 -11.13
CA GLY A 37 -16.18 11.09 -12.44
C GLY A 37 -15.47 10.30 -13.55
N ALA A 38 -15.75 10.64 -14.81
CA ALA A 38 -15.12 10.04 -15.99
C ALA A 38 -13.62 10.30 -16.05
N ASP A 39 -13.17 11.44 -15.53
CA ASP A 39 -11.78 11.86 -15.43
C ASP A 39 -11.48 12.56 -14.10
N ARG A 40 -10.28 13.13 -13.97
CA ARG A 40 -9.83 13.81 -12.74
C ARG A 40 -10.57 15.12 -12.49
N ASP A 41 -11.01 15.82 -13.54
CA ASP A 41 -11.68 17.12 -13.43
C ASP A 41 -13.13 16.90 -13.00
N GLU A 42 -13.82 15.91 -13.58
CA GLU A 42 -15.13 15.49 -13.10
C GLU A 42 -15.05 14.87 -11.70
N THR A 43 -13.99 14.11 -11.38
CA THR A 43 -13.79 13.59 -10.00
C THR A 43 -13.67 14.75 -9.00
N ALA A 44 -12.92 15.81 -9.32
CA ALA A 44 -12.86 17.02 -8.49
C ALA A 44 -14.24 17.65 -8.30
N VAL A 45 -15.06 17.70 -9.36
CA VAL A 45 -16.44 18.19 -9.30
C VAL A 45 -17.31 17.31 -8.39
N LYS A 46 -17.21 15.97 -8.45
CA LYS A 46 -17.96 15.08 -7.54
C LYS A 46 -17.54 15.27 -6.08
N VAL A 47 -16.25 15.44 -5.83
CA VAL A 47 -15.73 15.78 -4.49
C VAL A 47 -16.32 17.11 -4.00
N SER A 48 -16.37 18.12 -4.88
CA SER A 48 -17.00 19.41 -4.59
C SER A 48 -18.49 19.26 -4.25
N GLN A 49 -19.24 18.50 -5.05
CA GLN A 49 -20.68 18.27 -4.83
C GLN A 49 -20.95 17.61 -3.48
N GLN A 50 -20.11 16.68 -3.04
CA GLN A 50 -20.27 16.00 -1.77
C GLN A 50 -19.77 16.82 -0.57
N GLY A 51 -18.70 17.60 -0.71
CA GLY A 51 -18.14 18.42 0.37
C GLY A 51 -18.78 19.80 0.53
N TRP A 52 -19.41 20.33 -0.52
CA TRP A 52 -19.95 21.70 -0.61
C TRP A 52 -21.35 21.69 -1.24
N SER A 53 -22.24 20.87 -0.66
CA SER A 53 -23.63 20.75 -1.10
C SER A 53 -24.40 22.07 -1.05
N THR A 54 -24.10 22.94 -0.08
CA THR A 54 -24.73 24.25 0.10
C THR A 54 -24.08 25.39 -0.69
N GLY A 55 -23.04 25.09 -1.48
CA GLY A 55 -22.30 26.08 -2.26
C GLY A 55 -20.98 26.53 -1.62
N SER A 56 -20.23 27.35 -2.35
CA SER A 56 -18.96 27.96 -1.91
C SER A 56 -18.72 29.24 -2.72
N SER A 57 -18.68 30.39 -2.03
CA SER A 57 -18.39 31.67 -2.70
C SER A 57 -16.96 31.74 -3.23
N THR A 58 -16.05 30.96 -2.66
CA THR A 58 -14.65 30.85 -3.10
C THR A 58 -14.34 29.44 -3.60
N VAL A 59 -13.55 29.34 -4.66
CA VAL A 59 -12.92 28.08 -5.11
C VAL A 59 -11.42 28.26 -5.25
N VAL A 60 -10.68 27.16 -5.14
CA VAL A 60 -9.27 27.12 -5.51
C VAL A 60 -9.14 26.33 -6.82
N LEU A 61 -8.49 26.91 -7.82
CA LEU A 61 -8.20 26.29 -9.10
C LEU A 61 -6.74 25.85 -9.16
N ALA A 62 -6.53 24.59 -9.54
CA ALA A 62 -5.23 24.02 -9.83
C ALA A 62 -5.26 23.37 -11.22
N VAL A 63 -4.10 23.28 -11.88
CA VAL A 63 -4.05 22.64 -13.20
C VAL A 63 -4.14 21.13 -13.07
N SER A 64 -4.87 20.51 -14.01
CA SER A 64 -5.21 19.09 -13.96
C SER A 64 -4.00 18.17 -14.19
N ASN A 65 -2.97 18.61 -14.93
CA ASN A 65 -1.86 17.77 -15.41
C ASN A 65 -0.48 18.11 -14.84
N ASN A 66 -0.37 19.15 -13.99
CA ASN A 66 0.88 19.56 -13.36
C ASN A 66 0.65 19.92 -11.88
N PHE A 67 1.31 19.19 -10.99
CA PHE A 67 1.04 19.25 -9.54
C PHE A 67 1.81 20.27 -8.69
N PRO A 68 3.04 20.72 -9.04
CA PRO A 68 3.94 21.33 -8.06
C PRO A 68 3.38 22.54 -7.32
N ASP A 69 2.72 23.44 -8.04
CA ASP A 69 2.13 24.66 -7.47
C ASP A 69 0.88 24.37 -6.62
N ALA A 70 0.24 23.22 -6.84
CA ALA A 70 -0.99 22.83 -6.18
C ALA A 70 -0.76 22.04 -4.88
N LEU A 71 0.42 21.43 -4.70
CA LEU A 71 0.73 20.58 -3.54
C LEU A 71 0.56 21.27 -2.19
N ALA A 72 0.87 22.57 -2.14
CA ALA A 72 0.72 23.39 -0.94
C ALA A 72 -0.68 24.01 -0.78
N GLY A 73 -1.59 23.78 -1.74
CA GLY A 73 -2.88 24.47 -1.83
C GLY A 73 -3.95 23.97 -0.86
N ALA A 74 -3.87 22.71 -0.40
CA ALA A 74 -4.92 22.12 0.43
C ALA A 74 -5.20 22.90 1.74
N PRO A 75 -4.17 23.31 2.52
CA PRO A 75 -4.43 24.09 3.74
C PRO A 75 -5.06 25.46 3.48
N LEU A 76 -4.70 26.11 2.37
CA LEU A 76 -5.31 27.37 1.95
C LEU A 76 -6.77 27.17 1.53
N ALA A 77 -7.06 26.14 0.71
CA ALA A 77 -8.43 25.81 0.31
C ALA A 77 -9.31 25.53 1.54
N HIS A 78 -8.80 24.76 2.50
CA HIS A 78 -9.50 24.50 3.75
C HIS A 78 -9.71 25.77 4.58
N LYS A 79 -8.71 26.66 4.68
CA LYS A 79 -8.84 27.97 5.35
C LYS A 79 -9.99 28.80 4.78
N LEU A 80 -10.08 28.81 3.45
CA LEU A 80 -11.10 29.53 2.69
C LEU A 80 -12.45 28.81 2.65
N LYS A 81 -12.55 27.62 3.28
CA LYS A 81 -13.72 26.73 3.20
C LYS A 81 -14.13 26.44 1.75
N ALA A 82 -13.15 26.36 0.85
CA ALA A 82 -13.33 26.26 -0.59
C ALA A 82 -12.93 24.86 -1.10
N PRO A 83 -13.63 24.31 -2.12
CA PRO A 83 -13.14 23.13 -2.84
C PRO A 83 -11.91 23.48 -3.68
N ILE A 84 -11.08 22.47 -3.96
CA ILE A 84 -10.14 22.52 -5.07
C ILE A 84 -10.84 21.91 -6.28
N LEU A 85 -10.96 22.70 -7.36
CA LEU A 85 -11.36 22.23 -8.68
C LEU A 85 -10.14 22.23 -9.61
N LEU A 86 -10.21 21.42 -10.66
CA LEU A 86 -9.16 21.31 -11.65
C LEU A 86 -9.55 22.04 -12.93
N THR A 87 -8.55 22.48 -13.68
CA THR A 87 -8.73 23.14 -14.98
C THR A 87 -7.62 22.72 -15.94
N GLY A 88 -7.93 22.77 -17.23
CA GLY A 88 -6.92 22.78 -18.28
C GLY A 88 -6.04 24.03 -18.22
N LYS A 89 -4.90 23.99 -18.92
CA LYS A 89 -3.95 25.11 -19.01
C LYS A 89 -4.62 26.37 -19.57
N ASP A 90 -5.37 26.22 -20.67
CA ASP A 90 -5.88 27.34 -21.46
C ASP A 90 -7.40 27.46 -21.46
N HIS A 91 -8.09 26.49 -20.85
CA HIS A 91 -9.55 26.49 -20.76
C HIS A 91 -10.06 25.85 -19.48
N ILE A 92 -11.17 26.37 -18.98
CA ILE A 92 -12.03 25.72 -17.97
C ILE A 92 -13.08 24.88 -18.69
N ASP A 93 -13.11 23.58 -18.41
CA ASP A 93 -14.10 22.67 -18.98
C ASP A 93 -15.53 23.00 -18.57
N ALA A 94 -16.49 22.70 -19.46
CA ALA A 94 -17.90 22.98 -19.23
C ALA A 94 -18.43 22.36 -17.93
N THR A 95 -17.96 21.16 -17.59
CA THR A 95 -18.28 20.47 -16.32
C THR A 95 -17.86 21.29 -15.11
N VAL A 96 -16.68 21.89 -15.15
CA VAL A 96 -16.16 22.76 -14.08
C VAL A 96 -16.91 24.08 -14.07
N VAL A 97 -17.21 24.68 -15.22
CA VAL A 97 -18.05 25.90 -15.32
C VAL A 97 -19.42 25.69 -14.68
N ASN A 98 -20.06 24.54 -14.93
CA ASN A 98 -21.35 24.21 -14.32
C ASN A 98 -21.25 24.04 -12.80
N GLU A 99 -20.15 23.45 -12.32
CA GLU A 99 -19.89 23.35 -10.89
C GLU A 99 -19.65 24.72 -10.23
N LEU A 100 -18.91 25.62 -10.89
CA LEU A 100 -18.72 27.01 -10.41
C LEU A 100 -20.07 27.72 -10.23
N LYS A 101 -20.99 27.54 -11.18
CA LYS A 101 -22.38 28.07 -11.11
C LYS A 101 -23.17 27.43 -9.98
N ARG A 102 -23.14 26.08 -9.84
CA ARG A 102 -23.81 25.36 -8.75
C ARG A 102 -23.34 25.83 -7.38
N LEU A 103 -22.04 26.06 -7.24
CA LEU A 103 -21.43 26.58 -6.02
C LEU A 103 -21.79 28.04 -5.72
N LYS A 104 -22.31 28.79 -6.71
CA LYS A 104 -22.50 30.25 -6.64
C LYS A 104 -21.18 30.96 -6.33
N THR A 105 -20.12 30.54 -7.03
CA THR A 105 -18.77 31.06 -6.85
C THR A 105 -18.73 32.53 -7.28
N THR A 106 -18.10 33.38 -6.47
CA THR A 106 -17.82 34.80 -6.79
C THR A 106 -16.33 35.11 -6.81
N LYS A 107 -15.50 34.24 -6.22
CA LYS A 107 -14.04 34.36 -6.20
C LYS A 107 -13.34 33.04 -6.55
N ALA A 108 -12.34 33.08 -7.42
CA ALA A 108 -11.46 31.96 -7.72
C ALA A 108 -10.02 32.31 -7.34
N ILE A 109 -9.39 31.45 -6.54
CA ILE A 109 -7.94 31.51 -6.25
C ILE A 109 -7.23 30.59 -7.22
N ILE A 110 -6.39 31.13 -8.09
CA ILE A 110 -5.63 30.35 -9.08
C ILE A 110 -4.24 30.04 -8.51
N LEU A 111 -3.88 28.77 -8.40
CA LEU A 111 -2.56 28.33 -7.96
C LEU A 111 -1.67 28.01 -9.16
N GLY A 112 -0.59 28.76 -9.31
CA GLY A 112 0.39 28.60 -10.38
C GLY A 112 0.41 29.76 -11.37
N GLY A 113 1.54 29.91 -12.06
CA GLY A 113 1.79 31.02 -12.97
C GLY A 113 1.05 30.92 -14.31
N PRO A 114 1.08 31.97 -15.14
CA PRO A 114 0.47 31.97 -16.49
C PRO A 114 0.99 30.88 -17.43
N SER A 115 2.20 30.36 -17.20
CA SER A 115 2.74 29.22 -17.96
C SER A 115 2.07 27.89 -17.62
N ILE A 116 1.41 27.80 -16.46
CA ILE A 116 0.74 26.59 -15.96
C ILE A 116 -0.77 26.67 -16.14
N ILE A 117 -1.35 27.84 -15.82
CA ILE A 117 -2.76 28.17 -16.05
C ILE A 117 -2.76 29.54 -16.72
N SER A 118 -3.07 29.63 -18.00
CA SER A 118 -2.92 30.87 -18.76
C SER A 118 -3.95 31.94 -18.38
N LEU A 119 -3.74 33.15 -18.89
CA LEU A 119 -4.66 34.28 -18.68
C LEU A 119 -6.02 34.05 -19.35
N ASN A 120 -6.15 33.06 -20.24
CA ASN A 120 -7.45 32.71 -20.83
C ASN A 120 -8.42 32.15 -19.78
N VAL A 121 -7.92 31.39 -18.81
CA VAL A 121 -8.72 30.90 -17.67
C VAL A 121 -9.24 32.08 -16.84
N GLU A 122 -8.42 33.09 -16.59
CA GLU A 122 -8.85 34.33 -15.90
C GLU A 122 -9.92 35.08 -16.70
N LYS A 123 -9.75 35.18 -18.02
CA LYS A 123 -10.76 35.80 -18.91
C LYS A 123 -12.09 35.04 -18.83
N GLN A 124 -12.06 33.70 -18.87
CA GLN A 124 -13.28 32.88 -18.72
C GLN A 124 -13.96 33.10 -17.37
N LEU A 125 -13.20 33.17 -16.27
CA LEU A 125 -13.75 33.49 -14.94
C LEU A 125 -14.40 34.88 -14.93
N SER A 126 -13.73 35.88 -15.50
CA SER A 126 -14.26 37.24 -15.60
C SER A 126 -15.56 37.28 -16.41
N SER A 127 -15.64 36.55 -17.54
CA SER A 127 -16.87 36.44 -18.34
C SER A 127 -18.01 35.75 -17.60
N LEU A 128 -17.70 34.93 -16.58
CA LEU A 128 -18.68 34.32 -15.67
C LEU A 128 -19.04 35.23 -14.48
N GLY A 129 -18.46 36.43 -14.38
CA GLY A 129 -18.64 37.33 -13.24
C GLY A 129 -17.90 36.90 -11.99
N ILE A 130 -16.87 36.05 -12.12
CA ILE A 130 -16.06 35.53 -11.01
C ILE A 130 -14.75 36.31 -10.94
N ALA A 131 -14.51 36.97 -9.81
CA ALA A 131 -13.22 37.62 -9.56
C ALA A 131 -12.12 36.57 -9.38
N SER A 132 -10.92 36.82 -9.92
CA SER A 132 -9.79 35.91 -9.76
C SER A 132 -8.64 36.56 -8.97
N GLU A 133 -7.98 35.76 -8.13
CA GLU A 133 -6.72 36.10 -7.46
C GLU A 133 -5.72 34.99 -7.76
N ARG A 134 -4.57 35.34 -8.35
CA ARG A 134 -3.53 34.36 -8.67
C ARG A 134 -2.42 34.36 -7.62
N ILE A 135 -2.03 33.17 -7.17
CA ILE A 135 -0.92 32.93 -6.25
C ILE A 135 0.12 32.09 -6.97
N TYR A 136 1.29 32.66 -7.23
CA TYR A 136 2.40 32.00 -7.91
C TYR A 136 3.73 32.69 -7.64
N GLY A 137 4.82 31.94 -7.68
CA GLY A 137 6.19 32.44 -7.70
C GLY A 137 6.94 32.12 -8.99
N GLU A 138 8.23 32.42 -9.03
CA GLU A 138 9.17 32.05 -10.08
C GLU A 138 9.23 30.52 -10.26
N ASP A 139 9.11 29.79 -9.15
CA ASP A 139 9.09 28.34 -9.11
C ASP A 139 8.10 27.81 -8.06
N ARG A 140 7.99 26.47 -7.99
CA ARG A 140 7.12 25.77 -7.03
C ARG A 140 7.44 26.09 -5.57
N TYR A 141 8.71 26.39 -5.27
CA TYR A 141 9.17 26.64 -3.92
C TYR A 141 8.68 28.02 -3.48
N GLU A 142 8.85 29.05 -4.31
CA GLU A 142 8.30 30.38 -4.04
C GLU A 142 6.76 30.38 -4.06
N THR A 143 6.11 29.63 -4.96
CA THR A 143 4.64 29.44 -4.91
C THR A 143 4.21 28.90 -3.55
N SER A 144 4.92 27.90 -3.00
CA SER A 144 4.62 27.36 -1.66
C SER A 144 4.78 28.39 -0.54
N VAL A 145 5.75 29.30 -0.65
CA VAL A 145 5.96 30.41 0.29
C VAL A 145 4.80 31.40 0.23
N LYS A 146 4.38 31.82 -0.97
CA LYS A 146 3.25 32.74 -1.15
C LYS A 146 1.92 32.15 -0.66
N ILE A 147 1.72 30.85 -0.85
CA ILE A 147 0.58 30.14 -0.25
C ILE A 147 0.71 30.13 1.28
N ALA A 148 1.90 29.87 1.82
CA ALA A 148 2.15 29.86 3.26
C ALA A 148 1.87 31.21 3.93
N GLU A 149 2.20 32.33 3.27
CA GLU A 149 1.90 33.68 3.76
C GLU A 149 0.39 33.93 3.87
N LYS A 150 -0.40 33.42 2.91
CA LYS A 150 -1.87 33.51 2.96
C LYS A 150 -2.47 32.65 4.07
N ILE A 151 -1.82 31.56 4.45
CA ILE A 151 -2.26 30.67 5.54
C ILE A 151 -1.87 31.24 6.91
N GLY A 152 -0.61 31.66 7.09
CA GLY A 152 -0.05 32.07 8.37
C GLY A 152 0.30 30.88 9.28
N GLY A 153 0.22 31.07 10.59
CA GLY A 153 0.46 30.02 11.59
C GLY A 153 1.87 30.02 12.19
N THR A 154 2.08 29.15 13.19
CA THR A 154 3.33 29.09 13.97
C THR A 154 4.13 27.80 13.75
N LYS A 155 3.61 26.83 13.01
CA LYS A 155 4.28 25.60 12.59
C LYS A 155 4.12 25.41 11.09
N ALA A 156 5.06 24.72 10.46
CA ALA A 156 5.00 24.40 9.04
C ALA A 156 5.30 22.92 8.78
N ILE A 157 4.84 22.44 7.63
CA ILE A 157 5.21 21.14 7.07
C ILE A 157 6.26 21.39 5.98
N VAL A 158 7.30 20.57 5.93
CA VAL A 158 8.36 20.61 4.92
C VAL A 158 8.38 19.28 4.18
N VAL A 159 8.22 19.33 2.85
CA VAL A 159 8.20 18.14 1.98
C VAL A 159 9.03 18.37 0.73
N ASN A 160 9.47 17.29 0.08
CA ASN A 160 10.21 17.40 -1.17
C ASN A 160 9.30 17.93 -2.30
N GLY A 161 9.72 18.99 -3.01
CA GLY A 161 8.94 19.61 -4.08
C GLY A 161 8.98 18.88 -5.43
N SER A 162 9.85 17.90 -5.61
CA SER A 162 9.98 17.08 -6.83
C SER A 162 9.09 15.84 -6.83
N ASN A 163 8.45 15.52 -5.70
CA ASN A 163 7.50 14.41 -5.56
C ASN A 163 6.21 14.93 -4.89
N PHE A 164 5.08 14.25 -5.11
CA PHE A 164 3.78 14.66 -4.57
C PHE A 164 3.34 13.85 -3.35
N ALA A 165 3.77 12.59 -3.23
CA ALA A 165 3.10 11.64 -2.34
C ALA A 165 3.18 12.02 -0.85
N ASP A 166 4.34 12.52 -0.40
CA ASP A 166 4.53 12.97 0.99
C ASP A 166 3.68 14.22 1.30
N SER A 167 3.53 15.12 0.33
CA SER A 167 2.66 16.29 0.45
C SER A 167 1.19 15.89 0.55
N LEU A 168 0.75 14.92 -0.24
CA LEU A 168 -0.65 14.46 -0.24
C LEU A 168 -0.99 13.66 1.02
N ALA A 169 -0.05 12.87 1.53
CA ALA A 169 -0.21 12.10 2.77
C ALA A 169 -0.48 13.00 4.00
N ILE A 170 0.12 14.18 4.05
CA ILE A 170 -0.01 15.13 5.17
C ILE A 170 -1.04 16.24 4.92
N ALA A 171 -1.55 16.37 3.69
CA ALA A 171 -2.35 17.51 3.26
C ALA A 171 -3.60 17.75 4.13
N SER A 172 -4.35 16.70 4.50
CA SER A 172 -5.54 16.90 5.32
C SER A 172 -5.23 17.27 6.77
N PHE A 173 -4.17 16.70 7.37
CA PHE A 173 -3.67 17.09 8.69
C PHE A 173 -3.19 18.55 8.69
N ALA A 174 -2.38 18.92 7.69
CA ALA A 174 -1.89 20.28 7.48
C ALA A 174 -3.06 21.27 7.34
N SER A 175 -4.12 20.86 6.63
CA SER A 175 -5.33 21.66 6.43
C SER A 175 -6.12 21.89 7.70
N VAL A 176 -6.39 20.84 8.49
CA VAL A 176 -7.13 20.95 9.75
C VAL A 176 -6.38 21.84 10.75
N ASN A 177 -5.06 21.70 10.81
CA ASN A 177 -4.22 22.45 11.76
C ASN A 177 -3.75 23.82 11.24
N GLN A 178 -4.08 24.16 9.99
CA GLN A 178 -3.62 25.39 9.33
C GLN A 178 -2.08 25.51 9.33
N TYR A 179 -1.40 24.39 9.13
CA TYR A 179 0.05 24.35 8.95
C TYR A 179 0.36 24.46 7.47
N PRO A 180 1.03 25.54 7.01
CA PRO A 180 1.41 25.65 5.62
C PRO A 180 2.41 24.57 5.22
N ILE A 181 2.31 24.12 3.96
CA ILE A 181 3.24 23.17 3.36
C ILE A 181 4.27 23.97 2.56
N LEU A 182 5.53 23.88 2.97
CA LEU A 182 6.69 24.45 2.30
C LEU A 182 7.39 23.34 1.50
N LEU A 183 7.70 23.62 0.24
CA LEU A 183 8.41 22.68 -0.61
C LEU A 183 9.93 22.87 -0.45
N THR A 184 10.71 21.79 -0.49
CA THR A 184 12.17 21.86 -0.46
C THR A 184 12.80 20.92 -1.48
N SER A 185 14.08 21.15 -1.81
CA SER A 185 14.86 20.14 -2.54
C SER A 185 15.41 19.09 -1.57
N LYS A 186 15.99 18.02 -2.11
CA LYS A 186 16.58 16.94 -1.30
C LYS A 186 17.76 17.40 -0.44
N GLN A 187 18.65 18.22 -1.02
CA GLN A 187 19.96 18.49 -0.43
C GLN A 187 20.04 19.86 0.25
N GLU A 188 19.13 20.77 -0.07
CA GLU A 188 19.12 22.11 0.49
C GLU A 188 17.71 22.65 0.68
N VAL A 189 17.55 23.46 1.73
CA VAL A 189 16.37 24.33 1.87
C VAL A 189 16.45 25.35 0.74
N ASN A 190 15.45 25.36 -0.14
CA ASN A 190 15.41 26.27 -1.28
C ASN A 190 15.53 27.74 -0.82
N ARG A 191 16.21 28.58 -1.63
CA ARG A 191 16.47 30.00 -1.36
C ARG A 191 15.23 30.79 -0.93
N HIS A 192 14.07 30.54 -1.56
CA HIS A 192 12.82 31.22 -1.25
C HIS A 192 12.26 30.79 0.12
N VAL A 193 12.50 29.54 0.50
CA VAL A 193 11.98 28.94 1.74
C VAL A 193 12.86 29.26 2.95
N LYS A 194 14.17 29.41 2.74
CA LYS A 194 15.16 29.61 3.81
C LYS A 194 14.81 30.76 4.76
N ASN A 195 14.27 31.86 4.24
CA ASN A 195 13.96 33.04 5.04
C ASN A 195 12.62 32.93 5.78
N ILE A 196 11.62 32.25 5.20
CA ILE A 196 10.31 32.11 5.86
C ILE A 196 10.31 30.97 6.87
N VAL A 197 11.06 29.89 6.61
CA VAL A 197 10.99 28.68 7.43
C VAL A 197 11.50 28.90 8.85
N THR A 198 12.44 29.83 9.05
CA THR A 198 12.98 30.21 10.36
C THR A 198 12.00 30.98 11.23
N LYS A 199 10.92 31.54 10.64
CA LYS A 199 9.86 32.25 11.38
C LYS A 199 8.90 31.29 12.12
N TYR A 200 8.92 30.01 11.77
CA TYR A 200 8.09 29.01 12.45
C TYR A 200 8.78 28.48 13.72
N SER A 201 7.97 28.17 14.73
CA SER A 201 8.43 27.64 16.03
C SER A 201 8.93 26.19 15.96
N SER A 202 8.38 25.41 15.03
CA SER A 202 8.71 24.00 14.79
C SER A 202 8.25 23.59 13.40
N THR A 203 8.84 22.51 12.87
CA THR A 203 8.53 21.97 11.55
C THR A 203 8.29 20.47 11.61
N TYR A 204 7.39 19.99 10.76
CA TYR A 204 7.31 18.56 10.43
C TYR A 204 8.03 18.32 9.10
N ILE A 205 8.84 17.28 9.03
CA ILE A 205 9.41 16.80 7.76
C ILE A 205 8.65 15.53 7.38
N ILE A 206 8.01 15.52 6.21
CA ILE A 206 7.34 14.32 5.71
C ILE A 206 8.17 13.75 4.56
N GLY A 207 8.60 12.50 4.73
CA GLY A 207 9.50 11.81 3.81
C GLY A 207 10.85 11.49 4.44
N GLY A 208 11.44 10.38 3.96
CA GLY A 208 12.73 9.87 4.44
C GLY A 208 13.93 10.73 4.02
N THR A 209 15.11 10.38 4.53
CA THR A 209 16.38 11.04 4.21
C THR A 209 16.74 10.98 2.73
N GLY A 210 16.21 9.98 2.02
CA GLY A 210 16.34 9.84 0.57
C GLY A 210 15.69 10.96 -0.25
N VAL A 211 14.69 11.66 0.31
CA VAL A 211 13.94 12.75 -0.37
C VAL A 211 14.08 14.10 0.34
N VAL A 212 14.32 14.13 1.65
CA VAL A 212 14.69 15.33 2.41
C VAL A 212 15.83 14.96 3.34
N SER A 213 17.07 15.33 2.99
CA SER A 213 18.28 14.92 3.71
C SER A 213 18.34 15.46 5.14
N ASP A 214 19.24 14.91 5.95
CA ASP A 214 19.50 15.44 7.29
C ASP A 214 20.24 16.79 7.26
N ALA A 215 20.92 17.11 6.16
CA ALA A 215 21.47 18.44 5.92
C ALA A 215 20.35 19.49 5.79
N VAL A 216 19.23 19.14 5.15
CA VAL A 216 18.02 19.98 5.14
C VAL A 216 17.42 20.06 6.54
N ALA A 217 17.23 18.91 7.20
CA ALA A 217 16.59 18.86 8.52
C ALA A 217 17.30 19.76 9.56
N ARG A 218 18.63 19.77 9.58
CA ARG A 218 19.43 20.62 10.49
C ARG A 218 19.23 22.12 10.31
N GLN A 219 18.69 22.57 9.16
CA GLN A 219 18.42 23.98 8.89
C GLN A 219 16.99 24.40 9.28
N LEU A 220 16.15 23.46 9.72
CA LEU A 220 14.75 23.70 10.05
C LEU A 220 14.58 23.92 11.57
N PRO A 221 13.63 24.75 12.01
CA PRO A 221 13.36 24.93 13.43
C PRO A 221 12.69 23.69 14.01
N LYS A 222 13.29 23.12 15.06
CA LYS A 222 12.80 21.96 15.83
C LYS A 222 12.13 20.89 14.93
N PRO A 223 12.86 20.29 13.98
CA PRO A 223 12.28 19.40 13.00
C PRO A 223 11.81 18.09 13.64
N TYR A 224 10.60 17.65 13.30
CA TYR A 224 10.07 16.33 13.61
C TYR A 224 9.80 15.56 12.32
N ARG A 225 10.50 14.46 12.09
CA ARG A 225 10.41 13.70 10.83
C ARG A 225 9.44 12.52 10.94
N ILE A 226 8.54 12.39 9.98
CA ILE A 226 7.69 11.21 9.77
C ILE A 226 8.00 10.62 8.40
N ALA A 227 8.43 9.36 8.36
CA ALA A 227 8.86 8.70 7.13
C ALA A 227 8.73 7.18 7.19
N GLY A 228 8.28 6.58 6.08
CA GLY A 228 8.30 5.14 5.82
C GLY A 228 9.31 4.76 4.72
N GLN A 229 9.42 3.47 4.43
CA GLN A 229 10.25 2.94 3.34
C GLN A 229 9.73 3.36 1.96
N ASP A 230 8.42 3.59 1.85
CA ASP A 230 7.78 4.10 0.64
C ASP A 230 6.68 5.13 0.98
N ARG A 231 5.99 5.60 -0.08
CA ARG A 231 4.90 6.58 0.04
C ARG A 231 3.71 6.08 0.84
N TYR A 232 3.47 4.76 0.84
CA TYR A 232 2.32 4.16 1.48
C TYR A 232 2.57 3.97 2.98
N GLU A 233 3.77 3.53 3.35
CA GLU A 233 4.20 3.48 4.75
C GLU A 233 4.33 4.88 5.35
N THR A 234 4.81 5.88 4.59
CA THR A 234 4.84 7.27 5.05
C THR A 234 3.43 7.78 5.37
N ALA A 235 2.46 7.55 4.47
CA ALA A 235 1.06 7.89 4.72
C ALA A 235 0.51 7.15 5.95
N ALA A 236 0.83 5.85 6.11
CA ALA A 236 0.39 5.09 7.27
C ALA A 236 0.97 5.63 8.59
N LYS A 237 2.24 6.03 8.62
CA LYS A 237 2.88 6.63 9.81
C LYS A 237 2.30 8.00 10.15
N VAL A 238 2.00 8.83 9.15
CA VAL A 238 1.26 10.08 9.36
C VAL A 238 -0.06 9.81 10.10
N VAL A 239 -0.84 8.81 9.66
CA VAL A 239 -2.09 8.42 10.34
C VAL A 239 -1.83 7.86 11.74
N GLN A 240 -0.82 7.01 11.89
CA GLN A 240 -0.48 6.38 13.16
C GLN A 240 -0.16 7.43 14.24
N GLU A 241 0.69 8.41 13.90
CA GLU A 241 1.26 9.37 14.85
C GLU A 241 0.40 10.62 15.06
N LEU A 242 -0.27 11.11 14.01
CA LEU A 242 -0.89 12.45 14.04
C LEU A 242 -2.41 12.44 14.20
N TYR A 243 -3.05 11.28 14.10
CA TYR A 243 -4.50 11.15 14.24
C TYR A 243 -4.89 10.38 15.51
N PRO A 244 -6.13 10.56 16.03
CA PRO A 244 -6.59 9.90 17.25
C PRO A 244 -6.39 8.39 17.24
N ALA A 245 -6.31 7.78 18.43
CA ALA A 245 -6.12 6.34 18.56
C ALA A 245 -7.24 5.51 17.91
N LYS A 246 -8.45 6.07 17.81
CA LYS A 246 -9.61 5.47 17.14
C LYS A 246 -10.29 6.46 16.20
N MET A 247 -10.71 5.98 15.03
CA MET A 247 -11.52 6.71 14.06
C MET A 247 -12.34 5.72 13.22
N SER A 248 -13.54 6.11 12.78
CA SER A 248 -14.41 5.25 11.99
C SER A 248 -14.23 5.39 10.48
N THR A 249 -13.69 6.52 10.02
CA THR A 249 -13.57 6.85 8.59
C THR A 249 -12.18 7.28 8.17
N SER A 250 -11.84 7.03 6.91
CA SER A 250 -10.66 7.57 6.22
C SER A 250 -10.97 7.85 4.75
N THR A 251 -10.33 8.87 4.17
CA THR A 251 -10.33 9.09 2.72
C THR A 251 -9.20 8.29 2.08
N VAL A 252 -9.46 7.60 0.97
CA VAL A 252 -8.50 6.80 0.23
C VAL A 252 -8.38 7.33 -1.20
N ALA A 253 -7.16 7.46 -1.69
CA ALA A 253 -6.88 7.80 -3.08
C ALA A 253 -5.67 7.00 -3.60
N THR A 254 -5.48 6.97 -4.92
CA THR A 254 -4.28 6.32 -5.49
C THR A 254 -3.02 7.06 -5.08
N GLY A 255 -1.97 6.32 -4.73
CA GLY A 255 -0.63 6.86 -4.55
C GLY A 255 0.14 7.01 -5.87
N GLU A 256 -0.43 6.60 -7.00
CA GLU A 256 0.22 6.56 -8.32
C GLU A 256 -0.09 7.81 -9.17
N GLY A 257 -1.06 8.63 -8.74
CA GLY A 257 -1.42 9.93 -9.32
C GLY A 257 -1.69 10.96 -8.23
N PHE A 258 -1.73 12.25 -8.60
CA PHE A 258 -1.84 13.34 -7.61
C PHE A 258 -3.23 13.98 -7.53
N ALA A 259 -3.97 14.03 -8.64
CA ALA A 259 -5.14 14.92 -8.79
C ALA A 259 -6.29 14.54 -7.85
N ASP A 260 -6.62 13.25 -7.76
CA ASP A 260 -7.70 12.74 -6.90
C ASP A 260 -7.36 12.93 -5.42
N ALA A 261 -6.12 12.65 -5.02
CA ALA A 261 -5.66 12.84 -3.65
C ALA A 261 -5.58 14.33 -3.27
N LEU A 262 -5.19 15.21 -4.21
CA LEU A 262 -5.17 16.66 -3.99
C LEU A 262 -6.57 17.19 -3.66
N THR A 263 -7.54 16.91 -4.53
CA THR A 263 -8.93 17.38 -4.35
C THR A 263 -9.60 16.69 -3.15
N GLY A 264 -9.37 15.39 -3.00
CA GLY A 264 -9.80 14.58 -1.87
C GLY A 264 -9.25 15.04 -0.53
N SER A 265 -8.06 15.63 -0.48
CA SER A 265 -7.44 16.05 0.79
C SER A 265 -8.20 17.17 1.50
N VAL A 266 -8.82 18.08 0.76
CA VAL A 266 -9.62 19.16 1.35
C VAL A 266 -10.96 18.63 1.85
N PHE A 267 -11.54 17.67 1.12
CA PHE A 267 -12.73 16.93 1.58
C PHE A 267 -12.45 16.13 2.85
N ALA A 268 -11.32 15.43 2.90
CA ALA A 268 -10.86 14.70 4.08
C ALA A 268 -10.63 15.64 5.26
N ALA A 269 -10.01 16.80 5.03
CA ALA A 269 -9.81 17.83 6.06
C ALA A 269 -11.13 18.36 6.62
N LYS A 270 -12.12 18.62 5.76
CA LYS A 270 -13.47 19.04 6.17
C LYS A 270 -14.14 18.00 7.08
N LYS A 271 -13.92 16.72 6.81
CA LYS A 271 -14.37 15.59 7.64
C LYS A 271 -13.47 15.30 8.84
N LYS A 272 -12.35 16.00 8.98
CA LYS A 272 -11.30 15.76 9.99
C LYS A 272 -10.74 14.33 9.94
N GLU A 273 -10.65 13.75 8.75
CA GLU A 273 -10.15 12.41 8.52
C GLU A 273 -8.83 12.41 7.72
N PRO A 274 -8.02 11.34 7.81
CA PRO A 274 -6.79 11.24 7.04
C PRO A 274 -7.04 10.93 5.57
N VAL A 275 -6.12 11.36 4.72
CA VAL A 275 -5.93 10.78 3.38
C VAL A 275 -4.90 9.65 3.49
N ILE A 276 -5.29 8.49 3.01
CA ILE A 276 -4.43 7.32 2.85
C ILE A 276 -4.23 7.05 1.36
N LEU A 277 -3.01 6.64 1.02
CA LEU A 277 -2.64 6.29 -0.36
C LEU A 277 -2.66 4.77 -0.53
N VAL A 278 -3.17 4.27 -1.66
CA VAL A 278 -3.16 2.85 -2.03
C VAL A 278 -2.58 2.64 -3.44
N ARG A 279 -2.19 1.40 -3.76
CA ARG A 279 -1.88 1.02 -5.15
C ARG A 279 -3.17 0.81 -5.92
N LYS A 280 -3.09 0.83 -7.26
CA LYS A 280 -4.26 0.63 -8.11
C LYS A 280 -5.07 -0.62 -7.76
N SER A 281 -4.41 -1.76 -7.52
CA SER A 281 -5.07 -3.04 -7.29
C SER A 281 -4.88 -3.61 -5.88
N ALA A 282 -4.20 -2.90 -4.98
CA ALA A 282 -3.84 -3.43 -3.67
C ALA A 282 -3.72 -2.32 -2.61
N MET A 283 -4.31 -2.56 -1.43
CA MET A 283 -3.98 -1.80 -0.21
C MET A 283 -2.68 -2.36 0.40
N PRO A 284 -1.60 -1.56 0.48
CA PRO A 284 -0.34 -2.01 1.09
C PRO A 284 -0.53 -2.41 2.56
N ALA A 285 0.23 -3.40 3.03
CA ALA A 285 0.09 -3.93 4.39
C ALA A 285 0.19 -2.85 5.49
N PRO A 286 1.15 -1.89 5.47
CA PRO A 286 1.21 -0.84 6.48
C PRO A 286 -0.06 0.02 6.54
N VAL A 287 -0.67 0.28 5.37
CA VAL A 287 -1.91 1.04 5.26
C VAL A 287 -3.07 0.27 5.89
N ARG A 288 -3.21 -1.01 5.55
CA ARG A 288 -4.25 -1.87 6.13
C ARG A 288 -4.12 -1.95 7.64
N THR A 289 -2.92 -2.25 8.14
CA THR A 289 -2.65 -2.36 9.57
C THR A 289 -2.99 -1.09 10.33
N VAL A 290 -2.63 0.10 9.81
CA VAL A 290 -2.99 1.34 10.51
C VAL A 290 -4.50 1.57 10.51
N LEU A 291 -5.21 1.32 9.41
CA LEU A 291 -6.66 1.49 9.35
C LEU A 291 -7.38 0.55 10.33
N GLU A 292 -6.98 -0.72 10.38
CA GLU A 292 -7.53 -1.73 11.29
C GLU A 292 -7.23 -1.39 12.75
N ASN A 293 -5.99 -1.01 13.09
CA ASN A 293 -5.62 -0.60 14.45
C ASN A 293 -6.41 0.62 14.94
N LYS A 294 -6.64 1.58 14.03
CA LYS A 294 -7.46 2.78 14.29
C LYS A 294 -8.96 2.46 14.31
N GLY A 295 -9.39 1.26 13.92
CA GLY A 295 -10.80 0.85 13.92
C GLY A 295 -11.62 1.46 12.78
N VAL A 296 -10.97 1.79 11.66
CA VAL A 296 -11.65 2.32 10.47
C VAL A 296 -12.50 1.22 9.85
N THR A 297 -13.79 1.47 9.70
CA THR A 297 -14.75 0.55 9.07
C THR A 297 -15.28 1.07 7.76
N LYS A 298 -15.15 2.38 7.49
CA LYS A 298 -15.64 3.02 6.27
C LYS A 298 -14.55 3.83 5.58
N VAL A 299 -14.47 3.72 4.25
CA VAL A 299 -13.52 4.47 3.43
C VAL A 299 -14.24 5.31 2.37
N ASN A 300 -13.85 6.58 2.26
CA ASN A 300 -14.26 7.46 1.15
C ASN A 300 -13.21 7.33 0.04
N VAL A 301 -13.51 6.62 -1.03
CA VAL A 301 -12.56 6.39 -2.13
C VAL A 301 -12.70 7.48 -3.17
N ILE A 302 -11.63 8.26 -3.39
CA ILE A 302 -11.58 9.30 -4.42
C ILE A 302 -10.90 8.72 -5.65
N GLY A 303 -11.63 8.73 -6.76
CA GLY A 303 -11.19 8.15 -8.03
C GLY A 303 -11.96 6.89 -8.42
N GLY A 304 -12.08 6.69 -9.73
CA GLY A 304 -12.81 5.56 -10.31
C GLY A 304 -12.07 4.22 -10.17
N ASN A 305 -12.74 3.15 -10.58
CA ASN A 305 -12.17 1.79 -10.53
C ASN A 305 -10.90 1.64 -11.41
N GLN A 306 -10.67 2.55 -12.36
CA GLN A 306 -9.48 2.57 -13.20
C GLN A 306 -8.20 2.99 -12.47
N VAL A 307 -8.32 3.69 -11.35
CA VAL A 307 -7.19 4.21 -10.55
C VAL A 307 -7.13 3.64 -9.13
N VAL A 308 -8.28 3.23 -8.58
CA VAL A 308 -8.38 2.49 -7.31
C VAL A 308 -9.41 1.39 -7.47
N GLN A 309 -8.95 0.18 -7.76
CA GLN A 309 -9.80 -0.99 -8.00
C GLN A 309 -10.42 -1.50 -6.70
N ASP A 310 -11.61 -2.08 -6.78
CA ASP A 310 -12.26 -2.73 -5.62
C ASP A 310 -11.39 -3.84 -5.00
N ALA A 311 -10.56 -4.50 -5.82
CA ALA A 311 -9.56 -5.47 -5.37
C ALA A 311 -8.58 -4.91 -4.33
N ALA A 312 -8.34 -3.59 -4.30
CA ALA A 312 -7.50 -2.97 -3.29
C ALA A 312 -8.08 -3.14 -1.87
N PHE A 313 -9.41 -3.29 -1.74
CA PHE A 313 -10.13 -3.38 -0.48
C PHE A 313 -10.55 -4.81 -0.12
N ALA A 314 -10.33 -5.77 -1.02
CA ALA A 314 -10.56 -7.18 -0.73
C ALA A 314 -9.82 -7.56 0.56
N LYS A 315 -10.40 -8.46 1.35
CA LYS A 315 -9.68 -9.02 2.50
C LYS A 315 -8.37 -9.64 2.00
N PRO A 316 -7.26 -9.47 2.72
CA PRO A 316 -6.05 -10.20 2.38
C PRO A 316 -6.40 -11.67 2.46
N VAL A 317 -6.32 -12.37 1.33
CA VAL A 317 -6.29 -13.82 1.36
C VAL A 317 -5.09 -14.17 2.24
N PRO A 318 -5.26 -14.93 3.34
CA PRO A 318 -4.15 -15.31 4.20
C PRO A 318 -3.06 -15.89 3.31
N LYS A 319 -1.88 -15.27 3.30
CA LYS A 319 -0.74 -15.83 2.60
C LYS A 319 -0.54 -17.21 3.21
N VAL A 320 -0.80 -18.26 2.45
CA VAL A 320 -0.72 -19.64 2.94
C VAL A 320 0.66 -19.82 3.57
N ASP A 321 0.71 -20.08 4.88
CA ASP A 321 1.95 -20.38 5.58
C ASP A 321 2.39 -21.79 5.17
N VAL A 322 3.14 -21.86 4.08
CA VAL A 322 3.64 -23.10 3.48
C VAL A 322 4.43 -23.89 4.52
N SER A 323 5.22 -23.23 5.37
CA SER A 323 5.95 -23.86 6.47
C SER A 323 5.01 -24.55 7.46
N ALA A 324 3.97 -23.85 7.93
CA ALA A 324 2.99 -24.44 8.85
C ALA A 324 2.22 -25.61 8.20
N GLN A 325 1.89 -25.53 6.92
CA GLN A 325 1.19 -26.61 6.22
C GLN A 325 2.09 -27.82 5.94
N ILE A 326 3.37 -27.62 5.64
CA ILE A 326 4.37 -28.70 5.55
C ILE A 326 4.45 -29.43 6.88
N VAL A 327 4.56 -28.70 7.99
CA VAL A 327 4.58 -29.31 9.33
C VAL A 327 3.28 -30.03 9.66
N ALA A 328 2.12 -29.45 9.32
CA ALA A 328 0.84 -30.12 9.49
C ALA A 328 0.76 -31.42 8.68
N THR A 329 1.27 -31.41 7.45
CA THR A 329 1.34 -32.61 6.59
C THR A 329 2.30 -33.64 7.15
N ALA A 330 3.47 -33.21 7.61
CA ALA A 330 4.49 -34.06 8.23
C ALA A 330 3.91 -34.84 9.41
N LYS A 331 3.15 -34.16 10.29
CA LYS A 331 2.52 -34.74 11.48
C LYS A 331 1.48 -35.82 11.17
N LEU A 332 0.86 -35.82 9.99
CA LEU A 332 -0.11 -36.86 9.60
C LEU A 332 0.51 -38.26 9.51
N TYR A 333 1.83 -38.34 9.37
CA TYR A 333 2.54 -39.60 9.15
C TYR A 333 3.30 -40.08 10.39
N ILE A 334 3.12 -39.45 11.56
CA ILE A 334 3.72 -39.92 12.81
C ILE A 334 3.31 -41.39 13.04
N GLY A 335 4.30 -42.22 13.36
CA GLY A 335 4.14 -43.67 13.55
C GLY A 335 4.26 -44.50 12.27
N THR A 336 4.38 -43.90 11.08
CA THR A 336 4.67 -44.67 9.86
C THR A 336 6.03 -45.40 10.01
N PRO A 337 6.11 -46.73 9.81
CA PRO A 337 7.34 -47.49 10.03
C PRO A 337 8.53 -47.01 9.21
N TYR A 338 9.73 -47.21 9.72
CA TYR A 338 10.95 -47.01 8.95
C TYR A 338 11.12 -48.14 7.93
N LYS A 339 11.49 -47.79 6.70
CA LYS A 339 11.84 -48.73 5.62
C LYS A 339 12.95 -48.14 4.77
N TRP A 340 14.11 -48.78 4.75
CA TRP A 340 15.23 -48.37 3.89
C TRP A 340 14.80 -48.27 2.42
N GLY A 341 15.07 -47.13 1.78
CA GLY A 341 14.62 -46.83 0.41
C GLY A 341 13.14 -46.44 0.29
N GLY A 342 12.36 -46.50 1.37
CA GLY A 342 10.91 -46.30 1.39
C GLY A 342 10.50 -44.85 1.12
N THR A 343 9.45 -44.65 0.32
CA THR A 343 8.96 -43.35 -0.15
C THR A 343 7.44 -43.20 -0.05
N THR A 344 6.77 -44.11 0.66
CA THR A 344 5.30 -44.11 0.77
C THR A 344 4.85 -44.35 2.22
N PRO A 345 3.58 -44.08 2.56
CA PRO A 345 3.06 -44.35 3.90
C PRO A 345 3.08 -45.82 4.35
N ALA A 346 3.44 -46.77 3.48
CA ALA A 346 3.73 -48.16 3.86
C ALA A 346 5.09 -48.30 4.58
N GLY A 347 5.95 -47.28 4.50
CA GLY A 347 7.21 -47.19 5.20
C GLY A 347 8.14 -46.19 4.53
N PHE A 348 8.79 -45.35 5.32
CA PHE A 348 9.69 -44.30 4.84
C PHE A 348 11.12 -44.52 5.28
N ASP A 349 12.10 -44.10 4.47
CA ASP A 349 13.39 -43.66 5.02
C ASP A 349 13.38 -42.14 5.22
N CYS A 350 14.46 -41.59 5.79
CA CYS A 350 14.51 -40.18 6.16
C CYS A 350 14.28 -39.23 4.98
N SER A 351 14.89 -39.48 3.82
CA SER A 351 14.76 -38.60 2.65
C SER A 351 13.52 -38.92 1.81
N GLY A 352 13.06 -40.16 1.80
CA GLY A 352 11.78 -40.57 1.24
C GLY A 352 10.60 -39.95 1.97
N TYR A 353 10.67 -39.84 3.29
CA TYR A 353 9.70 -39.09 4.10
C TYR A 353 9.66 -37.61 3.71
N LEU A 354 10.83 -36.94 3.64
CA LEU A 354 10.91 -35.54 3.24
C LEU A 354 10.34 -35.32 1.84
N THR A 355 10.79 -36.09 0.85
CA THR A 355 10.28 -35.96 -0.53
C THR A 355 8.77 -36.13 -0.60
N TYR A 356 8.21 -37.07 0.17
CA TYR A 356 6.78 -37.29 0.23
C TYR A 356 6.04 -36.11 0.87
N VAL A 357 6.52 -35.58 2.01
CA VAL A 357 5.87 -34.45 2.70
C VAL A 357 5.92 -33.18 1.88
N PHE A 358 7.07 -32.84 1.29
CA PHE A 358 7.22 -31.64 0.46
C PHE A 358 6.45 -31.72 -0.86
N LYS A 359 6.32 -32.92 -1.44
CA LYS A 359 5.51 -33.13 -2.66
C LYS A 359 4.01 -33.11 -2.36
N THR A 360 3.59 -33.82 -1.32
CA THR A 360 2.18 -34.03 -0.97
C THR A 360 1.55 -32.71 -0.55
N LYS A 361 0.53 -32.26 -1.28
CA LYS A 361 -0.23 -31.00 -1.07
C LYS A 361 0.53 -29.69 -1.33
N HIS A 362 1.86 -29.69 -1.38
CA HIS A 362 2.66 -28.47 -1.59
C HIS A 362 3.35 -28.39 -2.97
N GLY A 363 3.45 -29.50 -3.70
CA GLY A 363 4.03 -29.52 -5.05
C GLY A 363 5.54 -29.24 -5.10
N ILE A 364 6.22 -29.23 -3.95
CA ILE A 364 7.65 -28.94 -3.85
C ILE A 364 8.43 -30.24 -4.10
N HIS A 365 9.22 -30.25 -5.17
CA HIS A 365 10.05 -31.39 -5.53
C HIS A 365 11.46 -31.16 -4.98
N ILE A 366 11.91 -32.07 -4.11
CA ILE A 366 13.26 -32.06 -3.56
C ILE A 366 14.03 -33.32 -4.00
N PRO A 367 15.38 -33.28 -4.01
CA PRO A 367 16.19 -34.45 -4.35
C PRO A 367 15.97 -35.65 -3.42
N ARG A 368 16.33 -36.84 -3.89
CA ARG A 368 16.01 -38.10 -3.20
C ARG A 368 16.99 -38.43 -2.07
N THR A 369 18.20 -37.90 -2.10
CA THR A 369 19.24 -38.21 -1.09
C THR A 369 19.50 -37.02 -0.16
N THR A 370 19.89 -37.30 1.08
CA THR A 370 20.24 -36.27 2.08
C THR A 370 21.40 -35.38 1.61
N ALA A 371 22.40 -35.93 0.92
CA ALA A 371 23.51 -35.17 0.37
C ALA A 371 23.05 -34.18 -0.72
N GLU A 372 22.15 -34.60 -1.61
CA GLU A 372 21.60 -33.71 -2.64
C GLU A 372 20.67 -32.66 -2.02
N ILE A 373 19.85 -33.01 -1.03
CA ILE A 373 18.99 -32.05 -0.31
C ILE A 373 19.84 -30.96 0.37
N TRP A 374 20.98 -31.33 0.97
CA TRP A 374 21.92 -30.40 1.58
C TRP A 374 22.49 -29.38 0.59
N ASN A 375 22.82 -29.83 -0.62
CA ASN A 375 23.34 -28.97 -1.68
C ASN A 375 22.22 -28.22 -2.42
N TYR A 376 20.97 -28.68 -2.28
CA TYR A 376 19.81 -28.07 -2.90
C TYR A 376 19.37 -26.83 -2.14
N GLY A 377 19.14 -26.89 -0.84
CA GLY A 377 18.55 -25.76 -0.09
C GLY A 377 19.53 -24.62 0.23
N ILE A 378 18.98 -23.47 0.62
CA ILE A 378 19.77 -22.32 1.09
C ILE A 378 20.20 -22.59 2.53
N LYS A 379 21.51 -22.61 2.80
CA LYS A 379 22.03 -22.81 4.18
C LYS A 379 21.61 -21.67 5.09
N VAL A 380 21.08 -22.02 6.26
CA VAL A 380 20.65 -21.05 7.29
C VAL A 380 21.38 -21.29 8.60
N SER A 381 21.71 -20.20 9.31
CA SER A 381 22.42 -20.25 10.60
C SER A 381 21.53 -20.63 11.78
N SER A 382 20.22 -20.42 11.67
CA SER A 382 19.23 -20.80 12.68
C SER A 382 17.98 -21.32 11.98
N PRO A 383 17.52 -22.56 12.27
CA PRO A 383 16.35 -23.11 11.61
C PRO A 383 15.07 -22.37 12.00
N LYS A 384 14.21 -22.17 11.01
CA LYS A 384 12.82 -21.73 11.12
C LYS A 384 11.90 -22.91 10.84
N VAL A 385 10.65 -22.81 11.31
CA VAL A 385 9.63 -23.83 11.06
C VAL A 385 9.55 -24.11 9.56
N GLY A 386 9.62 -25.39 9.18
CA GLY A 386 9.61 -25.83 7.79
C GLY A 386 10.99 -26.06 7.17
N ASP A 387 12.08 -25.55 7.78
CA ASP A 387 13.44 -25.84 7.31
C ASP A 387 13.80 -27.31 7.50
N VAL A 388 14.73 -27.82 6.69
CA VAL A 388 15.26 -29.17 6.84
C VAL A 388 16.53 -29.13 7.68
N VAL A 389 16.49 -29.80 8.83
CA VAL A 389 17.65 -30.03 9.71
C VAL A 389 18.42 -31.26 9.24
N MET A 390 19.75 -31.17 9.28
CA MET A 390 20.64 -32.16 8.66
C MET A 390 21.64 -32.71 9.68
N PHE A 391 21.93 -34.01 9.58
CA PHE A 391 22.75 -34.72 10.55
C PHE A 391 23.75 -35.69 9.88
N GLU A 392 24.88 -35.89 10.55
CA GLU A 392 25.87 -36.93 10.29
C GLU A 392 25.71 -38.06 11.32
N THR A 393 25.15 -39.20 10.92
CA THR A 393 24.81 -40.30 11.83
C THR A 393 25.58 -41.59 11.52
N TYR A 394 25.40 -42.20 10.34
CA TYR A 394 25.95 -43.53 10.03
C TYR A 394 27.06 -43.52 8.96
N LYS A 395 27.30 -42.38 8.29
CA LYS A 395 28.41 -42.19 7.34
C LYS A 395 28.86 -40.73 7.36
N PRO A 396 30.13 -40.44 7.00
CA PRO A 396 30.60 -39.06 6.87
C PRO A 396 29.71 -38.21 5.96
N GLY A 397 29.43 -36.98 6.37
CA GLY A 397 28.55 -36.03 5.70
C GLY A 397 27.05 -36.25 5.97
N PRO A 398 26.17 -35.47 5.31
CA PRO A 398 24.72 -35.53 5.52
C PRO A 398 24.15 -36.92 5.24
N SER A 399 23.79 -37.62 6.30
CA SER A 399 23.33 -39.01 6.27
C SER A 399 21.93 -39.19 6.87
N HIS A 400 21.44 -38.21 7.63
CA HIS A 400 20.07 -38.16 8.13
C HIS A 400 19.49 -36.75 8.08
N ALA A 401 18.16 -36.63 8.04
CA ALA A 401 17.48 -35.34 7.94
C ALA A 401 16.06 -35.39 8.49
N GLY A 402 15.51 -34.21 8.81
CA GLY A 402 14.12 -34.03 9.25
C GLY A 402 13.63 -32.59 9.10
N ILE A 403 12.36 -32.34 9.35
CA ILE A 403 11.73 -31.02 9.23
C ILE A 403 11.72 -30.36 10.61
N TYR A 404 12.26 -29.14 10.72
CA TYR A 404 12.17 -28.36 11.95
C TYR A 404 10.73 -27.88 12.18
N ILE A 405 10.21 -28.15 13.38
CA ILE A 405 8.80 -27.87 13.73
C ILE A 405 8.64 -26.77 14.80
N GLY A 406 9.74 -26.09 15.15
CA GLY A 406 9.78 -25.10 16.23
C GLY A 406 10.14 -25.72 17.58
N ASN A 407 10.26 -24.88 18.61
CA ASN A 407 10.54 -25.30 19.99
C ASN A 407 11.77 -26.23 20.14
N ASN A 408 12.79 -26.04 19.31
CA ASN A 408 13.98 -26.89 19.24
C ASN A 408 13.68 -28.38 18.97
N GLN A 409 12.62 -28.65 18.19
CA GLN A 409 12.17 -29.98 17.81
C GLN A 409 12.14 -30.13 16.28
N PHE A 410 12.27 -31.37 15.85
CA PHE A 410 12.15 -31.74 14.44
C PHE A 410 11.42 -33.08 14.28
N ILE A 411 10.76 -33.26 13.15
CA ILE A 411 10.06 -34.49 12.78
C ILE A 411 10.84 -35.22 11.69
N HIS A 412 11.07 -36.52 11.86
CA HIS A 412 11.87 -37.33 10.95
C HIS A 412 11.41 -38.79 10.97
N SER A 413 11.79 -39.58 9.96
CA SER A 413 11.66 -41.04 9.98
C SER A 413 12.86 -41.64 10.70
N GLY A 414 12.71 -42.04 11.96
CA GLY A 414 13.74 -42.64 12.82
C GLY A 414 13.51 -44.12 13.09
N ASP A 415 14.22 -44.70 14.05
CA ASP A 415 14.21 -46.14 14.34
C ASP A 415 12.84 -46.69 14.76
N ARG A 416 11.97 -45.82 15.30
CA ARG A 416 10.58 -46.14 15.68
C ARG A 416 9.55 -45.71 14.63
N GLY A 417 10.00 -45.44 13.41
CA GLY A 417 9.19 -44.82 12.37
C GLY A 417 9.23 -43.29 12.44
N VAL A 418 8.24 -42.64 11.85
CA VAL A 418 8.14 -41.18 11.87
C VAL A 418 7.86 -40.68 13.29
N GLU A 419 8.76 -39.89 13.84
CA GLU A 419 8.72 -39.42 15.21
C GLU A 419 9.21 -37.98 15.34
N ILE A 420 8.93 -37.37 16.49
CA ILE A 420 9.42 -36.04 16.85
C ILE A 420 10.58 -36.20 17.84
N SER A 421 11.71 -35.59 17.52
CA SER A 421 12.91 -35.57 18.35
C SER A 421 13.28 -34.14 18.75
N SER A 422 13.94 -34.00 19.89
CA SER A 422 14.52 -32.72 20.31
C SER A 422 15.94 -32.58 19.80
N LEU A 423 16.29 -31.42 19.25
CA LEU A 423 17.67 -31.07 18.88
C LEU A 423 18.58 -30.89 20.12
N SER A 424 17.99 -30.73 21.31
CA SER A 424 18.75 -30.67 22.56
C SER A 424 19.24 -32.04 23.05
N ASN A 425 18.69 -33.14 22.50
CA ASN A 425 19.14 -34.48 22.82
C ASN A 425 20.62 -34.64 22.44
N SER A 426 21.44 -35.25 23.32
CA SER A 426 22.89 -35.36 23.14
C SER A 426 23.29 -36.02 21.81
N TYR A 427 22.56 -37.05 21.37
CA TYR A 427 22.80 -37.72 20.10
C TYR A 427 22.60 -36.76 18.93
N TRP A 428 21.43 -36.13 18.85
CA TRP A 428 21.09 -35.21 17.75
C TRP A 428 21.94 -33.93 17.77
N LYS A 429 22.25 -33.41 18.96
CA LYS A 429 23.10 -32.24 19.14
C LYS A 429 24.51 -32.49 18.59
N ASN A 430 25.09 -33.65 18.87
CA ASN A 430 26.43 -34.00 18.43
C ASN A 430 26.50 -34.35 16.93
N ALA A 431 25.40 -34.87 16.38
CA ALA A 431 25.29 -35.22 14.96
C ALA A 431 24.90 -34.04 14.05
N TYR A 432 24.49 -32.89 14.60
CA TYR A 432 23.89 -31.79 13.84
C TYR A 432 24.91 -31.07 12.95
N LEU A 433 24.65 -31.05 11.64
CA LEU A 433 25.50 -30.38 10.65
C LEU A 433 25.03 -28.95 10.33
N GLY A 434 23.74 -28.67 10.46
CA GLY A 434 23.14 -27.42 10.07
C GLY A 434 21.74 -27.59 9.49
N SER A 435 21.20 -26.51 8.93
CA SER A 435 19.85 -26.50 8.33
C SER A 435 19.85 -25.84 6.97
N VAL A 436 18.87 -26.23 6.15
CA VAL A 436 18.63 -25.64 4.84
C VAL A 436 17.16 -25.23 4.68
N ASP A 437 16.95 -24.04 4.12
CA ASP A 437 15.66 -23.55 3.67
C ASP A 437 15.40 -24.09 2.25
N ILE A 438 14.32 -24.87 2.15
CA ILE A 438 13.85 -25.47 0.90
C ILE A 438 12.71 -24.65 0.30
N ILE A 439 11.96 -23.91 1.12
CA ILE A 439 10.70 -23.27 0.76
C ILE A 439 10.96 -21.98 0.00
N ASN A 440 11.99 -21.23 0.40
CA ASN A 440 12.36 -19.95 -0.21
C ASN A 440 13.56 -20.05 -1.16
N LYS A 441 13.87 -21.27 -1.62
CA LYS A 441 14.97 -21.52 -2.56
C LYS A 441 14.72 -20.89 -3.94
#